data_AF-A0A846PF81-F1
#
_entry.id   AF-A0A846PF81-F1
#
_cell.length_a   1.000
_cell.length_b   1.000
_cell.length_c   1.000
_cell.angle_alpha   90.00
_cell.angle_beta   90.00
_cell.angle_gamma   90.00
#
_symmetry.space_group_name_H-M   'P 1'
#
loop_
_entity.id
_entity.type
_entity.pdbx_description
1 polymer ?
#
loop_
_entity_poly.entity_id
_entity_poly.type
_entity_poly.pdbx_seq_one_letter_code
_entity_poly.pdbx_strand_id
1 'polypeptide(L)'
;MKWKYYQLDTEVSKTTQDITLWKNEKGIVEIAKGTLAVRVLLDNQSCGYIFHGKGNLILDTIVETDKGAIGKSVERVVNEPFLMLGKLDEGLQSLDKSNHEDFTRCGHESKQQFMPKAEGLLEKFFEGSTCDHRNSKAFDEGASAFAFPNKKGKLDILVAKDTKLVYTSTDEVFVSKGEKTVLTTPRRVVVSKPTQSISVEKNYDPKIHISRGDHECPPQKGDANEERN
;
A
#
# COMPACT_ATOMS: atom_id res chain seq x y z
N MET A 1 12.15 -15.19 -19.35
CA MET A 1 12.73 -15.61 -18.06
C MET A 1 11.58 -15.95 -17.13
N LYS A 2 11.66 -17.07 -16.43
CA LYS A 2 10.50 -17.77 -15.84
C LYS A 2 10.54 -17.58 -14.31
N TRP A 3 9.53 -16.93 -13.75
CA TRP A 3 9.28 -16.69 -12.31
C TRP A 3 8.98 -17.98 -11.55
N LYS A 4 9.86 -18.98 -11.65
CA LYS A 4 9.62 -20.41 -11.37
C LYS A 4 9.08 -20.76 -9.98
N TYR A 5 9.02 -19.82 -9.06
CA TYR A 5 8.82 -20.09 -7.63
C TYR A 5 7.52 -19.51 -7.07
N TYR A 6 6.98 -18.44 -7.67
CA TYR A 6 5.66 -17.94 -7.29
C TYR A 6 4.58 -18.63 -8.11
N GLN A 7 3.63 -19.26 -7.43
CA GLN A 7 2.54 -20.00 -8.05
C GLN A 7 1.24 -19.72 -7.32
N LEU A 8 0.11 -19.86 -8.00
CA LEU A 8 -1.18 -19.88 -7.33
C LEU A 8 -1.49 -21.28 -6.83
N ASP A 9 -2.09 -21.35 -5.66
CA ASP A 9 -2.73 -22.57 -5.21
C ASP A 9 -3.89 -22.92 -6.15
N THR A 10 -4.22 -24.20 -6.21
CA THR A 10 -5.35 -24.67 -7.01
C THR A 10 -6.67 -24.39 -6.30
N GLU A 11 -6.70 -24.25 -4.99
CA GLU A 11 -7.95 -24.00 -4.27
C GLU A 11 -8.32 -22.51 -4.21
N VAL A 12 -9.57 -22.21 -4.55
CA VAL A 12 -10.16 -20.88 -4.38
C VAL A 12 -11.10 -20.95 -3.19
N SER A 13 -10.86 -20.06 -2.23
CA SER A 13 -11.65 -19.91 -1.02
C SER A 13 -12.41 -18.58 -1.05
N LYS A 14 -13.19 -18.30 -0.02
CA LYS A 14 -13.89 -17.04 0.19
C LYS A 14 -13.82 -16.57 1.63
N THR A 15 -13.92 -15.26 1.81
CA THR A 15 -14.07 -14.67 3.13
C THR A 15 -15.47 -14.92 3.71
N THR A 16 -15.52 -15.25 4.99
CA THR A 16 -16.78 -15.53 5.73
C THR A 16 -17.33 -14.28 6.45
N GLN A 17 -16.48 -13.26 6.58
CA GLN A 17 -16.75 -11.96 7.19
C GLN A 17 -15.95 -10.86 6.47
N ASP A 18 -16.19 -9.61 6.83
CA ASP A 18 -15.35 -8.49 6.40
C ASP A 18 -13.97 -8.60 7.08
N ILE A 19 -12.90 -8.33 6.33
CA ILE A 19 -11.52 -8.46 6.80
C ILE A 19 -10.76 -7.18 6.49
N THR A 20 -10.15 -6.60 7.51
CA THR A 20 -9.11 -5.59 7.35
C THR A 20 -7.80 -6.30 7.05
N LEU A 21 -7.29 -6.17 5.82
CA LEU A 21 -6.03 -6.79 5.38
C LEU A 21 -4.80 -6.02 5.87
N TRP A 22 -4.96 -4.71 6.09
CA TRP A 22 -3.92 -3.85 6.60
C TRP A 22 -4.54 -2.55 7.13
N LYS A 23 -4.00 -2.03 8.22
CA LYS A 23 -4.40 -0.74 8.80
C LYS A 23 -3.23 -0.09 9.53
N ASN A 24 -3.05 1.20 9.31
CA ASN A 24 -2.23 2.05 10.18
C ASN A 24 -2.80 3.49 10.20
N GLU A 25 -2.04 4.43 10.75
CA GLU A 25 -2.41 5.85 10.82
C GLU A 25 -2.56 6.51 9.44
N LYS A 26 -1.94 5.96 8.39
CA LYS A 26 -1.95 6.48 7.02
C LYS A 26 -2.93 5.79 6.10
N GLY A 27 -3.61 4.74 6.54
CA GLY A 27 -4.62 4.14 5.69
C GLY A 27 -5.08 2.77 6.12
N ILE A 28 -5.91 2.21 5.26
CA ILE A 28 -6.55 0.93 5.45
C ILE A 28 -6.82 0.25 4.12
N VAL A 29 -6.67 -1.08 4.11
CA VAL A 29 -7.11 -1.97 3.04
C VAL A 29 -8.08 -2.98 3.65
N GLU A 30 -9.29 -3.04 3.10
CA GLU A 30 -10.35 -3.92 3.58
C GLU A 30 -10.98 -4.69 2.44
N ILE A 31 -11.46 -5.89 2.73
CA ILE A 31 -12.27 -6.71 1.83
C ILE A 31 -13.55 -7.14 2.53
N ALA A 32 -14.65 -7.15 1.79
CA ALA A 32 -15.94 -7.56 2.30
C ALA A 32 -16.06 -9.09 2.37
N LYS A 33 -17.04 -9.55 3.14
CA LYS A 33 -17.53 -10.92 3.14
C LYS A 33 -17.85 -11.40 1.72
N GLY A 34 -17.48 -12.65 1.43
CA GLY A 34 -17.72 -13.29 0.14
C GLY A 34 -16.69 -12.91 -0.93
N THR A 35 -15.60 -12.24 -0.57
CA THR A 35 -14.46 -11.99 -1.45
C THR A 35 -13.76 -13.32 -1.73
N LEU A 36 -13.59 -13.66 -3.01
CA LEU A 36 -12.79 -14.80 -3.44
C LEU A 36 -11.32 -14.57 -3.11
N ALA A 37 -10.63 -15.63 -2.71
CA ALA A 37 -9.23 -15.61 -2.36
C ALA A 37 -8.54 -16.87 -2.92
N VAL A 38 -7.44 -16.70 -3.63
CA VAL A 38 -6.54 -17.78 -4.02
C VAL A 38 -5.17 -17.51 -3.43
N ARG A 39 -4.56 -18.52 -2.80
CA ARG A 39 -3.26 -18.37 -2.16
C ARG A 39 -2.17 -18.17 -3.21
N VAL A 40 -1.23 -17.30 -2.90
CA VAL A 40 0.05 -17.21 -3.58
C VAL A 40 1.06 -18.02 -2.76
N LEU A 41 1.75 -18.92 -3.44
CA LEU A 41 2.74 -19.83 -2.87
C LEU A 41 4.13 -19.45 -3.38
N LEU A 42 5.10 -19.45 -2.47
CA LEU A 42 6.53 -19.43 -2.77
C LEU A 42 7.15 -20.69 -2.17
N ASP A 43 7.76 -21.55 -3.00
CA ASP A 43 8.34 -22.83 -2.53
C ASP A 43 7.33 -23.67 -1.69
N ASN A 44 6.07 -23.71 -2.15
CA ASN A 44 4.92 -24.34 -1.48
C ASN A 44 4.51 -23.71 -0.13
N GLN A 45 5.11 -22.59 0.28
CA GLN A 45 4.70 -21.84 1.46
C GLN A 45 3.80 -20.67 1.06
N SER A 46 2.70 -20.46 1.77
CA SER A 46 1.80 -19.35 1.49
C SER A 46 2.45 -18.02 1.88
N CYS A 47 2.57 -17.12 0.91
CA CYS A 47 3.22 -15.81 1.06
C CYS A 47 2.28 -14.63 0.73
N GLY A 48 1.02 -14.93 0.43
CA GLY A 48 0.05 -13.93 0.02
C GLY A 48 -1.22 -14.53 -0.57
N TYR A 49 -2.04 -13.65 -1.14
CA TYR A 49 -3.30 -13.97 -1.77
C TYR A 49 -3.57 -13.08 -2.97
N ILE A 50 -4.32 -13.60 -3.94
CA ILE A 50 -5.06 -12.77 -4.89
C ILE A 50 -6.52 -12.78 -4.46
N PHE A 51 -7.07 -11.58 -4.30
CA PHE A 51 -8.46 -11.37 -3.90
C PHE A 51 -9.30 -10.88 -5.06
N HIS A 52 -10.57 -11.26 -5.10
CA HIS A 52 -11.55 -10.67 -6.00
C HIS A 52 -12.92 -10.61 -5.33
N GLY A 53 -13.47 -9.41 -5.26
CA GLY A 53 -14.70 -9.09 -4.53
C GLY A 53 -14.71 -7.61 -4.20
N LYS A 54 -15.69 -7.18 -3.40
CA LYS A 54 -15.76 -5.79 -2.97
C LYS A 54 -14.72 -5.53 -1.88
N GLY A 55 -13.88 -4.52 -2.08
CA GLY A 55 -12.91 -4.04 -1.10
C GLY A 55 -12.73 -2.53 -1.17
N ASN A 56 -11.97 -1.99 -0.23
CA ASN A 56 -11.66 -0.57 -0.16
C ASN A 56 -10.16 -0.37 0.10
N LEU A 57 -9.59 0.60 -0.59
CA LEU A 57 -8.28 1.19 -0.29
C LEU A 57 -8.51 2.65 0.08
N ILE A 58 -8.09 3.03 1.28
CA ILE A 58 -8.10 4.42 1.74
C ILE A 58 -6.69 4.77 2.23
N LEU A 59 -6.07 5.79 1.65
CA LEU A 59 -4.76 6.30 2.06
C LEU A 59 -4.79 7.81 2.27
N ASP A 60 -4.23 8.26 3.38
CA ASP A 60 -3.85 9.65 3.62
C ASP A 60 -2.48 9.91 2.97
N THR A 61 -2.50 10.44 1.75
CA THR A 61 -1.32 10.88 1.01
C THR A 61 -1.16 12.41 1.04
N ILE A 62 -1.88 13.08 1.96
CA ILE A 62 -1.79 14.53 2.14
C ILE A 62 -0.50 14.85 2.92
N VAL A 63 0.23 15.85 2.42
CA VAL A 63 1.45 16.35 3.03
C VAL A 63 1.19 17.73 3.60
N GLU A 64 1.26 17.82 4.93
CA GLU A 64 1.21 19.09 5.65
C GLU A 64 2.49 19.89 5.45
N THR A 65 2.33 21.20 5.21
CA THR A 65 3.40 22.19 5.11
C THR A 65 3.02 23.44 5.91
N ASP A 66 3.99 24.30 6.19
CA ASP A 66 3.75 25.61 6.81
C ASP A 66 2.80 26.52 6.00
N LYS A 67 2.68 26.27 4.69
CA LYS A 67 1.80 27.02 3.78
C LYS A 67 0.45 26.33 3.54
N GLY A 68 0.17 25.27 4.28
CA GLY A 68 -1.04 24.45 4.15
C GLY A 68 -0.75 23.03 3.65
N ALA A 69 -1.81 22.33 3.24
CA ALA A 69 -1.73 20.92 2.85
C ALA A 69 -1.59 20.73 1.32
N ILE A 70 -0.76 19.79 0.89
CA ILE A 70 -0.56 19.43 -0.53
C ILE A 70 -0.82 17.93 -0.72
N GLY A 71 -1.65 17.58 -1.69
CA GLY A 71 -1.97 16.20 -2.02
C GLY A 71 -3.48 15.97 -2.06
N LYS A 72 -3.88 14.72 -2.24
CA LYS A 72 -5.28 14.28 -2.16
C LYS A 72 -5.29 12.86 -1.64
N SER A 73 -6.13 12.57 -0.65
CA SER A 73 -6.33 11.20 -0.18
C SER A 73 -6.70 10.27 -1.34
N VAL A 74 -6.20 9.04 -1.26
CA VAL A 74 -6.57 7.97 -2.19
C VAL A 74 -7.74 7.24 -1.59
N GLU A 75 -8.91 7.34 -2.21
CA GLU A 75 -10.09 6.54 -1.85
C GLU A 75 -10.51 5.73 -3.07
N ARG A 76 -10.54 4.41 -2.93
CA ARG A 76 -10.84 3.50 -4.03
C ARG A 76 -11.66 2.33 -3.57
N VAL A 77 -12.81 2.15 -4.20
CA VAL A 77 -13.52 0.87 -4.20
C VAL A 77 -12.76 -0.08 -5.14
N VAL A 78 -12.36 -1.23 -4.61
CA VAL A 78 -11.66 -2.29 -5.34
C VAL A 78 -12.67 -3.38 -5.64
N ASN A 79 -12.96 -3.61 -6.92
CA ASN A 79 -13.85 -4.69 -7.37
C ASN A 79 -13.14 -5.66 -8.34
N GLU A 80 -11.98 -5.27 -8.85
CA GLU A 80 -11.15 -6.10 -9.73
C GLU A 80 -10.21 -7.00 -8.90
N PRO A 81 -9.65 -8.08 -9.50
CA PRO A 81 -8.66 -8.88 -8.79
C PRO A 81 -7.47 -8.01 -8.37
N PHE A 82 -6.99 -8.18 -7.14
CA PHE A 82 -5.80 -7.49 -6.65
C PHE A 82 -4.91 -8.44 -5.84
N LEU A 83 -3.62 -8.16 -5.82
CA LEU A 83 -2.60 -8.97 -5.16
C LEU A 83 -2.30 -8.41 -3.78
N MET A 84 -2.09 -9.31 -2.80
CA MET A 84 -1.46 -9.05 -1.53
C MET A 84 -0.32 -10.05 -1.34
N LEU A 85 0.87 -9.58 -0.99
CA LEU A 85 1.99 -10.36 -0.47
C LEU A 85 2.35 -9.84 0.91
N GLY A 86 2.72 -10.71 1.84
CA GLY A 86 3.05 -10.27 3.20
C GLY A 86 2.66 -11.27 4.28
N LYS A 87 2.81 -10.83 5.54
CA LYS A 87 2.34 -11.60 6.68
C LYS A 87 0.83 -11.83 6.59
N LEU A 88 0.43 -13.08 6.74
CA LEU A 88 -0.97 -13.48 6.74
C LEU A 88 -1.53 -13.31 8.16
N ASP A 89 -2.52 -12.43 8.31
CA ASP A 89 -3.24 -12.29 9.57
C ASP A 89 -4.11 -13.53 9.85
N GLU A 90 -4.39 -13.79 11.13
CA GLU A 90 -5.20 -14.92 11.58
C GLU A 90 -6.59 -14.93 10.93
N GLY A 91 -7.14 -13.76 10.60
CA GLY A 91 -8.43 -13.63 9.89
C GLY A 91 -8.44 -14.27 8.49
N LEU A 92 -7.28 -14.43 7.85
CA LEU A 92 -7.15 -15.12 6.56
C LEU A 92 -6.99 -16.65 6.71
N GLN A 93 -6.94 -17.18 7.94
CA GLN A 93 -6.88 -18.61 8.19
C GLN A 93 -8.26 -19.27 8.18
N SER A 94 -9.34 -18.50 8.36
CA SER A 94 -10.73 -18.98 8.42
C SER A 94 -11.52 -18.73 7.13
N LEU A 95 -10.94 -19.07 5.98
CA LEU A 95 -11.61 -18.98 4.69
C LEU A 95 -12.42 -20.24 4.39
N ASP A 96 -13.60 -20.07 3.81
CA ASP A 96 -14.46 -21.17 3.37
C ASP A 96 -14.18 -21.55 1.91
N LYS A 97 -14.45 -22.80 1.54
CA LYS A 97 -14.38 -23.21 0.14
C LYS A 97 -15.38 -22.41 -0.71
N SER A 98 -14.93 -21.92 -1.87
CA SER A 98 -15.82 -21.23 -2.81
C SER A 98 -16.74 -22.22 -3.55
N ASN A 99 -17.93 -21.73 -3.90
CA ASN A 99 -18.89 -22.44 -4.75
C ASN A 99 -19.15 -21.65 -6.06
N HIS A 100 -19.98 -22.19 -6.94
CA HIS A 100 -20.30 -21.56 -8.23
C HIS A 100 -20.91 -20.15 -8.09
N GLU A 101 -21.83 -19.96 -7.14
CA GLU A 101 -22.48 -18.66 -6.91
C GLU A 101 -21.48 -17.58 -6.48
N ASP A 102 -20.43 -17.95 -5.74
CA ASP A 102 -19.38 -17.02 -5.33
C ASP A 102 -18.58 -16.49 -6.53
N PHE A 103 -18.34 -17.34 -7.56
CA PHE A 103 -17.73 -16.90 -8.82
C PHE A 103 -18.65 -15.97 -9.59
N THR A 104 -19.94 -16.32 -9.70
CA THR A 104 -20.92 -15.51 -10.44
C THR A 104 -21.10 -14.13 -9.81
N ARG A 105 -21.12 -14.03 -8.48
CA ARG A 105 -21.15 -12.73 -7.76
C ARG A 105 -19.97 -11.83 -8.13
N CYS A 106 -18.83 -12.44 -8.45
CA CYS A 106 -17.60 -11.79 -8.84
C CYS A 106 -17.47 -11.59 -10.36
N GLY A 107 -18.53 -11.85 -11.14
CA GLY A 107 -18.52 -11.69 -12.59
C GLY A 107 -17.69 -12.75 -13.33
N HIS A 108 -17.51 -13.94 -12.73
CA HIS A 108 -16.90 -15.09 -13.41
C HIS A 108 -17.91 -16.24 -13.48
N GLU A 109 -18.00 -16.92 -14.62
CA GLU A 109 -18.88 -18.09 -14.75
C GLU A 109 -18.33 -19.29 -13.96
N SER A 110 -17.02 -19.34 -13.72
CA SER A 110 -16.37 -20.46 -13.06
C SER A 110 -14.96 -20.12 -12.58
N LYS A 111 -14.38 -21.04 -11.80
CA LYS A 111 -12.96 -21.02 -11.43
C LYS A 111 -12.05 -20.90 -12.65
N GLN A 112 -12.39 -21.55 -13.76
CA GLN A 112 -11.60 -21.56 -15.00
C GLN A 112 -11.51 -20.17 -15.66
N GLN A 113 -12.45 -19.26 -15.37
CA GLN A 113 -12.36 -17.86 -15.82
C GLN A 113 -11.64 -16.95 -14.83
N PHE A 114 -11.72 -17.28 -13.53
CA PHE A 114 -11.04 -16.51 -12.49
C PHE A 114 -9.53 -16.76 -12.45
N MET A 115 -9.10 -18.03 -12.49
CA MET A 115 -7.68 -18.40 -12.33
C MET A 115 -6.76 -17.73 -13.36
N PRO A 116 -7.06 -17.68 -14.67
CA PRO A 116 -6.19 -16.99 -15.63
C PRO A 116 -6.04 -15.48 -15.36
N LYS A 117 -7.07 -14.82 -14.82
CA LYS A 117 -6.99 -13.41 -14.44
C LYS A 117 -6.08 -13.21 -13.23
N ALA A 118 -6.17 -14.12 -12.25
CA ALA A 118 -5.30 -14.13 -11.09
C ALA A 118 -3.83 -14.40 -11.49
N GLU A 119 -3.60 -15.39 -12.36
CA GLU A 119 -2.27 -15.71 -12.90
C GLU A 119 -1.68 -14.51 -13.66
N GLY A 120 -2.44 -13.90 -14.57
CA GLY A 120 -1.99 -12.72 -15.32
C GLY A 120 -1.67 -11.52 -14.42
N LEU A 121 -2.38 -11.35 -13.31
CA LEU A 121 -2.05 -10.32 -12.31
C LEU A 121 -0.74 -10.62 -11.59
N LEU A 122 -0.52 -11.88 -11.19
CA LEU A 122 0.72 -12.30 -10.55
C LEU A 122 1.91 -12.09 -11.49
N GLU A 123 1.79 -12.53 -12.74
CA GLU A 123 2.84 -12.34 -13.76
C GLU A 123 3.16 -10.87 -13.98
N LYS A 124 2.13 -10.03 -14.09
CA LYS A 124 2.27 -8.59 -14.27
C LYS A 124 2.93 -7.89 -13.10
N PHE A 125 2.67 -8.32 -11.86
CA PHE A 125 3.32 -7.75 -10.69
C PHE A 125 4.83 -7.95 -10.73
N PHE A 126 5.27 -9.10 -11.24
CA PHE A 126 6.69 -9.40 -11.34
C PHE A 126 7.31 -8.90 -12.65
N GLU A 127 6.55 -8.67 -13.72
CA GLU A 127 7.03 -8.24 -15.02
C GLU A 127 8.17 -7.20 -14.97
N GLY A 128 9.28 -7.49 -15.65
CA GLY A 128 10.45 -6.61 -15.72
C GLY A 128 11.39 -6.63 -14.51
N SER A 129 11.07 -7.39 -13.45
CA SER A 129 11.97 -7.53 -12.29
C SER A 129 13.04 -8.60 -12.50
N THR A 130 14.24 -8.40 -11.97
CA THR A 130 15.23 -9.46 -11.77
C THR A 130 15.22 -9.82 -10.30
N CYS A 131 14.11 -10.34 -9.79
CA CYS A 131 14.04 -10.76 -8.39
C CYS A 131 14.93 -11.99 -8.20
N ASP A 132 16.16 -11.77 -7.73
CA ASP A 132 17.06 -12.83 -7.34
C ASP A 132 16.48 -13.53 -6.10
N HIS A 133 16.11 -14.80 -6.25
CA HIS A 133 15.40 -15.60 -5.23
C HIS A 133 16.17 -15.73 -3.91
N ARG A 134 17.47 -15.42 -3.91
CA ARG A 134 18.33 -15.51 -2.72
C ARG A 134 17.99 -14.53 -1.59
N ASN A 135 17.14 -13.53 -1.86
CA ASN A 135 16.71 -12.52 -0.88
C ASN A 135 15.20 -12.52 -0.58
N SER A 136 14.48 -13.63 -0.80
CA SER A 136 13.01 -13.71 -0.68
C SER A 136 12.42 -13.47 0.72
N LYS A 137 13.26 -13.22 1.74
CA LYS A 137 12.83 -12.79 3.09
C LYS A 137 12.18 -11.40 3.14
N ALA A 138 12.00 -10.73 1.99
CA ALA A 138 11.51 -9.35 1.91
C ALA A 138 10.15 -9.12 2.61
N PHE A 139 9.36 -10.18 2.82
CA PHE A 139 8.05 -10.12 3.45
C PHE A 139 7.95 -10.82 4.82
N ASP A 140 9.02 -11.48 5.28
CA ASP A 140 9.03 -12.20 6.57
C ASP A 140 9.05 -11.26 7.78
N GLU A 141 9.44 -10.00 7.59
CA GLU A 141 9.62 -9.02 8.66
C GLU A 141 8.40 -8.09 8.86
N GLY A 142 7.19 -8.58 8.64
CA GLY A 142 5.96 -7.79 8.85
C GLY A 142 5.71 -6.70 7.80
N ALA A 143 6.35 -6.83 6.63
CA ALA A 143 6.03 -6.00 5.46
C ALA A 143 4.88 -6.62 4.66
N SER A 144 4.03 -5.78 4.12
CA SER A 144 2.97 -6.16 3.19
C SER A 144 3.06 -5.33 1.92
N ALA A 145 2.86 -5.96 0.77
CA ALA A 145 2.71 -5.31 -0.52
C ALA A 145 1.34 -5.62 -1.10
N PHE A 146 0.70 -4.62 -1.68
CA PHE A 146 -0.56 -4.73 -2.40
C PHE A 146 -0.37 -4.18 -3.81
N ALA A 147 -0.98 -4.83 -4.79
CA ALA A 147 -0.97 -4.36 -6.17
C ALA A 147 -2.38 -4.37 -6.76
N PHE A 148 -2.83 -3.17 -7.16
CA PHE A 148 -4.17 -2.93 -7.66
C PHE A 148 -4.11 -2.58 -9.15
N PRO A 149 -4.80 -3.32 -10.03
CA PRO A 149 -4.96 -2.90 -11.42
C PRO A 149 -5.58 -1.52 -11.51
N ASN A 150 -5.05 -0.68 -12.41
CA ASN A 150 -5.60 0.63 -12.71
C ASN A 150 -6.16 0.68 -14.14
N LYS A 151 -6.97 1.71 -14.42
CA LYS A 151 -7.64 1.91 -15.72
C LYS A 151 -6.68 2.08 -16.90
N LYS A 152 -5.40 2.41 -16.64
CA LYS A 152 -4.35 2.55 -17.66
C LYS A 152 -3.65 1.22 -17.95
N GLY A 153 -4.13 0.11 -17.39
CA GLY A 153 -3.51 -1.20 -17.55
C GLY A 153 -2.16 -1.29 -16.85
N LYS A 154 -1.90 -0.49 -15.81
CA LYS A 154 -0.73 -0.62 -14.92
C LYS A 154 -1.17 -1.09 -13.53
N LEU A 155 -0.21 -1.26 -12.63
CA LEU A 155 -0.47 -1.56 -11.22
C LEU A 155 -0.16 -0.33 -10.37
N ASP A 156 -1.10 0.02 -9.50
CA ASP A 156 -0.81 0.90 -8.37
C ASP A 156 -0.37 0.01 -7.21
N ILE A 157 0.79 0.32 -6.62
CA ILE A 157 1.45 -0.54 -5.64
C ILE A 157 1.53 0.19 -4.30
N LEU A 158 1.09 -0.48 -3.25
CA LEU A 158 1.25 -0.08 -1.86
C LEU A 158 2.23 -1.05 -1.20
N VAL A 159 3.27 -0.53 -0.55
CA VAL A 159 4.16 -1.31 0.32
C VAL A 159 4.15 -0.67 1.70
N ALA A 160 3.86 -1.44 2.73
CA ALA A 160 3.79 -0.96 4.11
C ALA A 160 4.59 -1.87 5.04
N LYS A 161 5.30 -1.26 5.99
CA LYS A 161 6.00 -1.93 7.08
C LYS A 161 6.05 -0.99 8.28
N ASP A 162 5.38 -1.35 9.37
CA ASP A 162 5.24 -0.50 10.56
C ASP A 162 4.67 0.90 10.20
N THR A 163 5.41 1.96 10.55
CA THR A 163 5.10 3.37 10.21
C THR A 163 5.66 3.81 8.87
N LYS A 164 6.23 2.88 8.08
CA LYS A 164 6.74 3.16 6.74
C LYS A 164 5.72 2.74 5.71
N LEU A 165 5.50 3.60 4.73
CA LEU A 165 4.60 3.35 3.63
C LEU A 165 5.18 3.93 2.34
N VAL A 166 5.03 3.19 1.25
CA VAL A 166 5.27 3.65 -0.12
C VAL A 166 4.03 3.33 -0.91
N TYR A 167 3.43 4.32 -1.53
CA TYR A 167 2.37 4.16 -2.51
C TYR A 167 2.82 4.74 -3.84
N THR A 168 2.65 3.99 -4.91
CA THR A 168 2.96 4.42 -6.27
C THR A 168 1.77 4.16 -7.17
N SER A 169 1.43 5.15 -7.98
CA SER A 169 0.46 5.05 -9.06
C SER A 169 1.07 5.63 -10.34
N THR A 170 0.28 5.73 -11.40
CA THR A 170 0.75 6.39 -12.63
C THR A 170 1.05 7.87 -12.42
N ASP A 171 0.32 8.54 -11.53
CA ASP A 171 0.31 10.00 -11.41
C ASP A 171 0.82 10.47 -10.05
N GLU A 172 1.21 9.57 -9.14
CA GLU A 172 1.81 9.96 -7.87
C GLU A 172 2.74 8.88 -7.29
N VAL A 173 3.74 9.34 -6.54
CA VAL A 173 4.51 8.51 -5.62
C VAL A 173 4.46 9.20 -4.26
N PHE A 174 3.94 8.49 -3.27
CA PHE A 174 3.87 8.93 -1.89
C PHE A 174 4.73 8.01 -1.01
N VAL A 175 5.57 8.60 -0.17
CA VAL A 175 6.41 7.87 0.79
C VAL A 175 6.19 8.50 2.15
N SER A 176 5.98 7.67 3.17
CA SER A 176 5.90 8.10 4.56
C SER A 176 6.80 7.24 5.45
N LYS A 177 7.40 7.87 6.45
CA LYS A 177 8.13 7.22 7.55
C LYS A 177 7.88 8.04 8.82
N GLY A 178 6.83 7.66 9.56
CA GLY A 178 6.28 8.50 10.63
C GLY A 178 5.90 9.88 10.10
N GLU A 179 6.35 10.94 10.76
CA GLU A 179 6.03 12.33 10.39
C GLU A 179 6.83 12.87 9.18
N LYS A 180 7.68 12.04 8.56
CA LYS A 180 8.42 12.41 7.34
C LYS A 180 7.68 11.90 6.13
N THR A 181 7.43 12.78 5.16
CA THR A 181 6.74 12.42 3.93
C THR A 181 7.44 12.95 2.70
N VAL A 182 7.26 12.24 1.59
CA VAL A 182 7.62 12.66 0.25
C VAL A 182 6.41 12.44 -0.64
N LEU A 183 5.99 13.47 -1.37
CA LEU A 183 4.96 13.38 -2.40
C LEU A 183 5.55 13.84 -3.73
N THR A 184 5.51 12.98 -4.72
CA THR A 184 5.89 13.30 -6.09
C THR A 184 4.68 13.17 -7.00
N THR A 185 4.37 14.23 -7.74
CA THR A 185 3.35 14.25 -8.79
C THR A 185 3.98 14.70 -10.11
N PRO A 186 3.26 14.65 -11.25
CA PRO A 186 3.73 15.23 -12.50
C PRO A 186 4.14 16.70 -12.40
N ARG A 187 3.52 17.47 -11.48
CA ARG A 187 3.72 18.92 -11.38
C ARG A 187 4.64 19.35 -10.26
N ARG A 188 4.88 18.50 -9.26
CA ARG A 188 5.57 18.94 -8.03
C ARG A 188 6.24 17.79 -7.31
N VAL A 189 7.33 18.10 -6.59
CA VAL A 189 7.89 17.26 -5.54
C VAL A 189 7.77 18.01 -4.22
N VAL A 190 7.26 17.36 -3.18
CA VAL A 190 7.19 17.89 -1.82
C VAL A 190 7.90 16.92 -0.89
N VAL A 191 8.76 17.44 -0.02
CA VAL A 191 9.40 16.72 1.08
C VAL A 191 9.03 17.45 2.35
N SER A 192 8.42 16.78 3.31
CA SER A 192 8.02 17.38 4.58
C SER A 192 8.53 16.57 5.78
N LYS A 193 8.83 17.29 6.85
CA LYS A 193 9.12 16.81 8.21
C LYS A 193 8.55 17.84 9.19
N PRO A 194 8.39 17.52 10.49
CA PRO A 194 7.60 18.33 11.43
C PRO A 194 7.84 19.85 11.43
N THR A 195 9.07 20.28 11.15
CA THR A 195 9.49 21.68 11.25
C THR A 195 9.96 22.26 9.93
N GLN A 196 9.88 21.51 8.84
CA GLN A 196 10.45 21.94 7.57
C GLN A 196 9.76 21.27 6.39
N SER A 197 9.48 22.06 5.37
CA SER A 197 9.07 21.51 4.08
C SER A 197 9.88 22.12 2.94
N ILE A 198 10.04 21.32 1.89
CA ILE A 198 10.62 21.74 0.61
C ILE A 198 9.64 21.33 -0.48
N SER A 199 9.27 22.28 -1.33
CA SER A 199 8.42 22.05 -2.48
C SER A 199 9.10 22.55 -3.75
N VAL A 200 9.18 21.70 -4.78
CA VAL A 200 9.75 22.03 -6.09
C VAL A 200 8.67 21.86 -7.15
N GLU A 201 8.34 22.94 -7.86
CA GLU A 201 7.44 22.89 -9.00
C GLU A 201 8.18 22.47 -10.27
N LYS A 202 7.64 21.46 -10.97
CA LYS A 202 8.16 20.92 -12.22
C LYS A 202 7.59 21.71 -13.40
N ASN A 203 8.15 22.89 -13.65
CA ASN A 203 7.83 23.72 -14.82
C ASN A 203 9.11 23.91 -15.67
N TYR A 204 9.02 24.59 -16.82
CA TYR A 204 10.20 24.97 -17.63
C TYR A 204 11.22 25.81 -16.85
N ASP A 205 10.78 26.49 -15.79
CA ASP A 205 11.62 27.19 -14.81
C ASP A 205 11.23 26.71 -13.38
N PRO A 206 12.03 25.83 -12.75
CA PRO A 206 11.66 25.18 -11.50
C PRO A 206 11.68 26.18 -10.34
N LYS A 207 10.54 26.31 -9.66
CA LYS A 207 10.43 27.14 -8.45
C LYS A 207 10.66 26.28 -7.21
N ILE A 208 11.63 26.67 -6.39
CA ILE A 208 11.96 26.03 -5.12
C ILE A 208 11.41 26.87 -3.98
N HIS A 209 10.59 26.25 -3.14
CA HIS A 209 10.11 26.82 -1.89
C HIS A 209 10.68 26.03 -0.72
N ILE A 210 11.33 26.74 0.20
CA ILE A 210 11.85 26.18 1.46
C ILE A 210 11.17 26.92 2.60
N SER A 211 10.68 26.17 3.57
CA SER A 211 10.13 26.73 4.80
C SER A 211 10.72 26.07 6.03
N ARG A 212 10.80 26.85 7.11
CA ARG A 212 11.20 26.39 8.45
C ARG A 212 10.12 26.88 9.42
N GLY A 213 9.63 25.99 10.28
CA GLY A 213 8.75 26.37 11.37
C GLY A 213 9.55 27.14 12.42
N ASP A 214 8.99 28.24 12.90
CA ASP A 214 9.55 28.99 14.02
C ASP A 214 9.38 28.16 15.28
N HIS A 215 10.48 27.59 15.78
CA HIS A 215 10.51 27.12 17.17
C HIS A 215 10.63 28.36 18.05
N GLU A 216 9.53 28.78 18.66
CA GLU A 216 9.62 29.58 19.88
C GLU A 216 10.43 28.78 20.90
N CYS A 217 11.67 29.21 21.11
CA CYS A 217 12.49 28.73 22.21
C CYS A 217 11.72 29.09 23.50
N PRO A 218 11.34 28.14 24.36
CA PRO A 218 10.69 28.49 25.61
C PRO A 218 11.61 29.47 26.37
N PRO A 219 11.07 30.56 26.94
CA PRO A 219 11.89 31.56 27.60
C PRO A 219 12.73 30.85 28.67
N GLN A 220 14.05 31.01 28.58
CA GLN A 220 14.94 30.58 29.65
C GLN A 220 14.47 31.27 30.92
N LYS A 221 13.98 30.48 31.89
CA LYS A 221 13.71 30.98 33.24
C LYS A 221 15.01 31.57 33.75
N GLY A 222 15.06 32.89 33.85
CA GLY A 222 16.18 33.58 34.47
C GLY A 222 16.32 33.07 35.89
N ASP A 223 17.53 32.64 36.25
CA ASP A 223 17.90 32.36 37.63
C ASP A 223 17.74 33.66 38.43
N ALA A 224 16.63 33.72 39.18
CA ALA A 224 16.51 34.66 40.28
C ALA A 224 17.48 34.18 41.37
N ASN A 225 18.67 34.77 41.36
CA ASN A 225 19.61 34.62 42.46
C ASN A 225 19.00 35.31 43.69
N GLU A 226 18.51 34.48 44.61
CA GLU A 226 18.11 34.82 45.96
C GLU A 226 19.32 35.44 46.68
N GLU A 227 19.19 36.71 47.06
CA GLU A 227 20.04 37.32 48.08
C GLU A 227 19.96 36.48 49.36
N ARG A 228 21.10 35.95 49.81
CA ARG A 228 21.31 35.58 51.21
C ARG A 228 22.68 36.04 51.69
N ASN A 229 22.58 36.94 52.66
CA ASN A 229 23.54 37.43 53.67
C ASN A 229 24.60 38.43 53.23
#